data_AF-A0A7T2S668-F1
#
_entry.id   AF-A0A7T2S668-F1
#
_cell.length_a   1.000
_cell.length_b   1.000
_cell.length_c   1.000
_cell.angle_alpha   90.00
_cell.angle_beta   90.00
_cell.angle_gamma   90.00
#
_symmetry.space_group_name_H-M   'P 1'
#
loop_
_entity.id
_entity.type
_entity.pdbx_description
1 polymer ?
#
loop_
_entity_poly.entity_id
_entity_poly.type
_entity_poly.pdbx_seq_one_letter_code
_entity_poly.pdbx_strand_id
1 'polypeptide(L)'
;MVTDESKILAQALYDIRLLLSGYLGSNVDADPSVRIAAHLAYALHNDALAVLEGNGFKAEEALKRVAALDGLLGGEVGTEFVRSVKSR
;
A
#
# COMPACT_ATOMS: atom_id res chain seq x y z
N MET A 1 -16.77 -1.31 -12.56
CA MET A 1 -17.75 -0.62 -11.70
C MET A 1 -17.21 -0.66 -10.29
N VAL A 2 -17.09 0.49 -9.62
CA VAL A 2 -16.65 0.53 -8.21
C VAL A 2 -17.84 0.10 -7.34
N THR A 3 -17.61 -0.88 -6.46
CA THR A 3 -18.61 -1.40 -5.53
C THR A 3 -18.45 -0.77 -4.15
N ASP A 4 -19.48 -0.86 -3.31
CA ASP A 4 -19.40 -0.34 -1.94
C ASP A 4 -18.34 -1.07 -1.11
N GLU A 5 -18.13 -2.37 -1.32
CA GLU A 5 -17.04 -3.12 -0.69
C GLU A 5 -15.67 -2.55 -1.07
N SER A 6 -15.47 -2.24 -2.36
CA SER A 6 -14.20 -1.64 -2.82
C SER A 6 -13.97 -0.24 -2.26
N LYS A 7 -15.03 0.57 -2.08
CA LYS A 7 -14.94 1.88 -1.43
C LYS A 7 -14.59 1.77 0.05
N ILE A 8 -15.20 0.84 0.78
CA ILE A 8 -14.92 0.63 2.21
C ILE A 8 -13.44 0.25 2.39
N LEU A 9 -12.93 -0.70 1.60
CA LEU A 9 -11.53 -1.12 1.67
C LEU A 9 -10.57 0.00 1.27
N ALA A 10 -10.89 0.77 0.22
CA ALA A 10 -10.09 1.90 -0.21
C ALA A 10 -10.05 3.02 0.83
N GLN A 11 -11.19 3.37 1.43
CA GLN A 11 -11.26 4.37 2.50
C GLN A 11 -10.44 3.94 3.71
N ALA A 12 -10.56 2.68 4.14
CA ALA A 12 -9.77 2.14 5.25
C ALA A 12 -8.27 2.25 4.98
N LEU A 13 -7.81 1.91 3.77
CA LEU A 13 -6.39 2.03 3.40
C LEU A 13 -5.91 3.48 3.36
N TYR A 14 -6.75 4.40 2.87
CA TYR A 14 -6.46 5.83 2.85
C TYR A 14 -6.29 6.38 4.28
N ASP A 15 -7.19 6.02 5.20
CA ASP A 15 -7.13 6.45 6.60
C ASP A 15 -5.93 5.84 7.33
N ILE A 16 -5.63 4.55 7.10
CA ILE A 16 -4.41 3.91 7.63
C ILE A 16 -3.16 4.66 7.16
N ARG A 17 -3.09 5.06 5.89
CA ARG A 17 -1.97 5.87 5.39
C ARG A 17 -1.84 7.18 6.16
N LEU A 18 -2.94 7.85 6.50
CA LEU A 18 -2.90 9.12 7.26
C LEU A 18 -2.36 8.89 8.67
N LEU A 19 -2.90 7.87 9.36
CA LEU A 19 -2.48 7.49 10.71
C LEU A 19 -1.00 7.10 10.77
N LEU A 20 -0.50 6.43 9.72
CA LEU A 20 0.88 5.96 9.66
C LEU A 20 1.87 6.95 9.01
N SER A 21 1.42 8.14 8.61
CA SER A 21 2.25 9.10 7.85
C SER A 21 3.54 9.52 8.56
N GLY A 22 3.56 9.54 9.89
CA GLY A 22 4.74 9.83 10.71
C GLY A 22 5.83 8.73 10.69
N TYR A 23 5.52 7.54 10.15
CA TYR A 23 6.45 6.41 10.10
C TYR A 23 7.14 6.22 8.73
N LEU A 24 6.99 7.19 7.83
CA LEU A 24 7.60 7.18 6.50
C LEU A 24 9.05 7.67 6.52
N GLY A 25 9.84 7.17 5.57
CA GLY A 25 11.25 7.55 5.40
C GLY A 25 12.23 6.63 6.12
N SER A 26 13.52 6.83 5.83
CA SER A 26 14.58 5.89 6.19
C SER A 26 15.13 6.04 7.61
N ASN A 27 14.87 7.18 8.28
CA ASN A 27 15.47 7.53 9.57
C ASN A 27 14.48 7.52 10.73
N VAL A 28 13.30 6.91 10.55
CA VAL A 28 12.32 6.78 11.63
C VAL A 28 12.73 5.63 12.54
N ASP A 29 12.93 5.94 13.82
CA ASP A 29 13.13 4.93 14.87
C ASP A 29 11.77 4.40 15.34
N ALA A 30 11.30 3.33 14.69
CA ALA A 30 10.06 2.65 15.00
C ALA A 30 10.18 1.16 14.67
N ASP A 31 9.26 0.36 15.21
CA ASP A 31 9.20 -1.07 14.93
C ASP A 31 9.18 -1.35 13.40
N PRO A 32 10.02 -2.29 12.90
CA PRO A 32 10.09 -2.60 11.48
C PRO A 32 8.72 -2.93 10.86
N SER A 33 7.85 -3.63 11.58
CA SER A 33 6.51 -3.99 11.10
C SER A 33 5.61 -2.76 10.91
N VAL A 34 5.71 -1.77 11.80
CA VAL A 34 4.98 -0.49 11.69
C VAL A 34 5.50 0.31 10.50
N ARG A 35 6.83 0.34 10.31
CA ARG A 35 7.44 0.99 9.13
C ARG A 35 7.00 0.33 7.83
N ILE A 36 6.97 -1.01 7.79
CA ILE A 36 6.47 -1.78 6.64
C ILE A 36 5.02 -1.40 6.33
N ALA A 37 4.14 -1.42 7.34
CA ALA A 37 2.74 -1.07 7.17
C ALA A 37 2.56 0.37 6.62
N ALA A 38 3.35 1.33 7.12
CA ALA A 38 3.31 2.71 6.67
C ALA A 38 3.67 2.84 5.18
N HIS A 39 4.76 2.20 4.77
CA HIS A 39 5.22 2.25 3.38
C HIS A 39 4.30 1.47 2.43
N LEU A 40 3.71 0.36 2.88
CA LEU A 40 2.71 -0.36 2.10
C LEU A 40 1.45 0.48 1.88
N ALA A 41 0.92 1.11 2.94
CA ALA A 41 -0.22 2.01 2.83
C ALA A 41 0.10 3.21 1.91
N TYR A 42 1.32 3.74 2.00
CA TYR A 42 1.78 4.80 1.10
C TYR A 42 1.97 4.32 -0.35
N ALA A 43 2.40 3.09 -0.61
CA ALA A 43 2.54 2.59 -1.99
C ALA A 43 1.20 2.51 -2.74
N LEU A 44 0.10 2.33 -1.99
CA LEU A 44 -1.23 2.05 -2.53
C LEU A 44 -2.25 3.20 -2.36
N HIS A 45 -1.91 4.28 -1.63
CA HIS A 45 -2.88 5.33 -1.30
C HIS A 45 -3.48 6.04 -2.52
N ASN A 46 -2.70 6.25 -3.57
CA ASN A 46 -3.20 6.86 -4.82
C ASN A 46 -4.17 5.93 -5.55
N ASP A 47 -3.96 4.62 -5.46
CA ASP A 47 -4.87 3.66 -6.05
C ASP A 47 -6.17 3.54 -5.24
N ALA A 48 -6.08 3.61 -3.92
CA ALA A 48 -7.25 3.72 -3.05
C ALA A 48 -8.05 4.99 -3.37
N LEU A 49 -7.39 6.14 -3.52
CA LEU A 49 -8.05 7.38 -3.93
C LEU A 49 -8.72 7.24 -5.31
N ALA A 50 -8.05 6.60 -6.27
CA ALA A 50 -8.64 6.36 -7.58
C ALA A 50 -9.92 5.52 -7.49
N VAL A 51 -9.95 4.48 -6.64
CA VAL A 51 -11.16 3.67 -6.40
C VAL A 51 -12.29 4.54 -5.82
N LEU A 52 -11.99 5.38 -4.82
CA LEU A 52 -12.98 6.25 -4.17
C LEU A 52 -13.59 7.27 -5.14
N GLU A 53 -12.77 7.81 -6.04
CA GLU A 53 -13.19 8.79 -7.05
C GLU A 53 -13.89 8.16 -8.27
N GLY A 54 -14.00 6.83 -8.33
CA GLY A 54 -14.54 6.14 -9.50
C GLY A 54 -13.56 6.10 -10.69
N ASN A 55 -12.30 6.44 -10.46
CA ASN A 55 -11.21 6.38 -11.44
C ASN A 55 -10.68 4.93 -11.59
N GLY A 56 -9.87 4.71 -12.63
CA GLY A 56 -9.31 3.39 -12.92
C GLY A 56 -8.17 3.00 -11.96
N PHE A 57 -8.32 1.85 -11.30
CA PHE A 57 -7.24 1.19 -10.55
C PHE A 57 -6.33 0.38 -11.49
N LYS A 58 -5.03 0.68 -11.53
CA LYS A 58 -4.05 0.00 -12.39
C LYS A 58 -3.25 -1.03 -11.59
N ALA A 59 -3.77 -2.26 -11.51
CA ALA A 59 -3.19 -3.32 -10.67
C ALA A 59 -1.70 -3.58 -10.91
N GLU A 60 -1.26 -3.68 -12.16
CA GLU A 60 0.16 -3.92 -12.47
C GLU A 60 1.07 -2.80 -11.97
N GLU A 61 0.62 -1.55 -12.04
CA GLU A 61 1.39 -0.40 -11.56
C GLU A 61 1.44 -0.36 -10.03
N ALA A 62 0.33 -0.76 -9.37
CA ALA A 62 0.29 -0.91 -7.92
C ALA A 62 1.25 -2.01 -7.43
N LEU A 63 1.25 -3.17 -8.09
CA LEU A 63 2.15 -4.28 -7.74
C LEU A 63 3.63 -3.91 -7.95
N LYS A 64 3.97 -3.16 -9.02
CA LYS A 64 5.33 -2.65 -9.22
C LYS A 64 5.77 -1.71 -8.09
N ARG A 65 4.90 -0.79 -7.66
CA ARG A 65 5.20 0.11 -6.52
C ARG A 65 5.43 -0.66 -5.23
N VAL A 66 4.60 -1.67 -4.96
CA VAL A 66 4.76 -2.51 -3.76
C VAL A 66 6.05 -3.32 -3.81
N ALA A 67 6.40 -3.93 -4.94
CA ALA A 67 7.67 -4.64 -5.10
C ALA A 67 8.90 -3.74 -4.87
N ALA A 68 8.83 -2.46 -5.26
CA ALA A 68 9.92 -1.51 -5.05
C ALA A 68 10.22 -1.20 -3.57
N LEU A 69 9.32 -1.56 -2.64
CA LEU A 69 9.54 -1.38 -1.21
C LEU A 69 10.70 -2.21 -0.65
N ASP A 70 11.04 -3.33 -1.30
CA ASP A 70 12.14 -4.22 -0.90
C ASP A 70 13.48 -3.47 -0.87
N GLY A 71 13.70 -2.59 -1.85
CA GLY A 71 14.91 -1.75 -1.91
C GLY A 71 14.94 -0.64 -0.85
N LEU A 72 13.79 -0.25 -0.29
CA LEU A 72 13.67 0.83 0.70
C LEU A 72 13.73 0.31 2.13
N LEU A 73 13.15 -0.86 2.38
CA LEU A 73 12.97 -1.41 3.72
C LEU A 73 14.00 -2.49 4.06
N GLY A 74 14.64 -3.08 3.06
CA GLY A 74 15.45 -4.28 3.21
C GLY A 74 14.56 -5.51 3.44
N GLY A 75 14.80 -6.58 2.69
CA GLY A 75 14.01 -7.81 2.73
C GLY A 75 13.10 -7.99 1.51
N GLU A 76 12.16 -8.94 1.59
CA GLU A 76 11.30 -9.37 0.46
C GLU A 76 9.81 -9.07 0.68
N VAL A 77 9.47 -8.12 1.54
CA VAL A 77 8.08 -7.82 1.94
C VAL A 77 7.19 -7.50 0.73
N GLY A 78 7.65 -6.63 -0.16
CA GLY A 78 6.96 -6.25 -1.39
C GLY A 78 6.82 -7.42 -2.34
N THR A 79 7.89 -8.19 -2.54
CA THR A 79 7.88 -9.42 -3.35
C THR A 79 6.90 -10.47 -2.81
N GLU A 80 6.87 -10.70 -1.49
CA GLU A 80 5.95 -11.63 -0.83
C GLU A 80 4.49 -11.19 -0.95
N PHE A 81 4.22 -9.89 -0.83
CA PHE A 81 2.90 -9.32 -1.07
C PHE A 81 2.43 -9.62 -2.50
N VAL A 82 3.27 -9.32 -3.51
CA VAL A 82 2.94 -9.55 -4.92
C VAL A 82 2.68 -11.04 -5.18
N ARG A 83 3.52 -11.93 -4.62
CA ARG A 83 3.33 -13.39 -4.72
C ARG A 83 1.99 -13.82 -4.15
N SER A 84 1.64 -13.31 -2.97
CA SER A 84 0.40 -13.64 -2.26
C SER A 84 -0.86 -13.18 -2.99
N VAL A 85 -0.79 -12.07 -3.72
CA VAL A 85 -1.89 -11.60 -4.57
C VAL A 85 -2.04 -12.50 -5.80
N LYS A 86 -0.95 -12.89 -6.45
CA LYS A 86 -0.97 -13.72 -7.67
C LYS A 86 -1.38 -15.18 -7.43
N SER A 87 -1.28 -15.66 -6.19
CA SER A 87 -1.66 -17.03 -5.81
C SER A 87 -3.13 -17.19 -5.40
N ARG A 88 -3.91 -16.11 -5.38
CA ARG A 88 -5.34 -16.11 -5.05
C ARG A 88 -6.17 -16.04 -6.32
#